data_AF-A0A962YT16-F1
#
_entry.id   AF-A0A962YT16-F1
#
_cell.length_a   1.000
_cell.length_b   1.000
_cell.length_c   1.000
_cell.angle_alpha   90.00
_cell.angle_beta   90.00
_cell.angle_gamma   90.00
#
_symmetry.space_group_name_H-M   'P 1'
#
loop_
_entity.id
_entity.type
_entity.pdbx_description
1 polymer ?
#
loop_
_entity_poly.entity_id
_entity_poly.type
_entity_poly.pdbx_seq_one_letter_code
_entity_poly.pdbx_strand_id
1 'polypeptide(L)'
;MVFGAALIEADAIHAETLSISCGAVGQELEFCKTGAEARAKKTGNQVTIVSTPNSATARLALYQQWLAAGAADVDVFQIDVIWP
;
A
#
# COMPACT_ATOMS: atom_id res chain seq x y z
N MET A 1 13.60 1.15 -51.62
CA MET A 1 12.46 0.84 -50.74
C MET A 1 12.98 0.07 -49.54
N VAL A 2 13.21 0.72 -48.40
CA VAL A 2 13.19 0.09 -47.07
C VAL A 2 12.75 1.17 -46.08
N PHE A 3 11.51 1.12 -45.64
CA PHE A 3 11.01 1.94 -44.52
C PHE A 3 11.31 1.17 -43.23
N GLY A 4 12.28 1.62 -42.45
CA GLY A 4 12.55 1.11 -41.10
C GLY A 4 11.64 1.82 -40.10
N ALA A 5 10.61 1.13 -39.62
CA ALA A 5 9.74 1.62 -38.55
C ALA A 5 10.43 1.34 -37.20
N ALA A 6 10.85 2.41 -36.51
CA ALA A 6 11.22 2.33 -35.10
C ALA A 6 9.92 2.19 -34.28
N LEU A 7 9.72 1.04 -33.65
CA LEU A 7 8.68 0.84 -32.66
C LEU A 7 9.13 1.56 -31.38
N ILE A 8 8.44 2.64 -31.04
CA ILE A 8 8.56 3.31 -29.75
C ILE A 8 7.77 2.44 -28.77
N GLU A 9 8.44 1.67 -27.93
CA GLU A 9 7.83 1.02 -26.77
C GLU A 9 7.40 2.13 -25.80
N ALA A 10 6.12 2.48 -25.85
CA ALA A 10 5.51 3.28 -24.82
C ALA A 10 5.36 2.38 -23.58
N ASP A 11 6.18 2.61 -22.55
CA ASP A 11 5.91 2.10 -21.21
C ASP A 11 4.49 2.52 -20.83
N ALA A 12 3.58 1.54 -20.81
CA ALA A 12 2.24 1.77 -20.31
C ALA A 12 2.38 2.17 -18.83
N ILE A 13 1.99 3.40 -18.50
CA ILE A 13 1.85 3.84 -17.11
C ILE A 13 0.71 3.02 -16.51
N HIS A 14 1.05 1.88 -15.92
CA HIS A 14 0.10 1.04 -15.20
C HIS A 14 -0.17 1.68 -13.84
N ALA A 15 -1.39 2.20 -13.67
CA ALA A 15 -1.89 2.57 -12.37
C ALA A 15 -2.13 1.29 -11.56
N GLU A 16 -1.27 1.05 -10.56
CA GLU A 16 -1.43 -0.08 -9.64
C GLU A 16 -2.25 0.30 -8.42
N THR A 17 -2.84 -0.70 -7.77
CA THR A 17 -3.58 -0.55 -6.51
C THR A 17 -2.69 -1.02 -5.37
N LEU A 18 -2.40 -0.13 -4.43
CA LEU A 18 -1.60 -0.41 -3.23
C LEU A 18 -2.49 -0.52 -2.00
N SER A 19 -2.36 -1.60 -1.25
CA SER A 19 -3.05 -1.84 0.02
C SER A 19 -2.14 -1.50 1.20
N ILE A 20 -2.52 -0.49 1.98
CA ILE A 20 -1.76 0.00 3.14
C ILE A 20 -2.52 -0.35 4.42
N SER A 21 -1.87 -1.06 5.35
CA SER A 21 -2.44 -1.31 6.66
C SER A 21 -2.08 -0.20 7.64
N CYS A 22 -3.10 0.35 8.30
CA CYS A 22 -2.93 1.39 9.32
C CYS A 22 -3.99 1.28 10.42
N GLY A 23 -3.80 2.03 11.51
CA GLY A 23 -4.78 2.10 12.59
C GLY A 23 -6.15 2.58 12.12
N ALA A 24 -7.20 2.09 12.77
CA ALA A 24 -8.56 2.22 12.29
C ALA A 24 -9.32 3.42 12.86
N VAL A 25 -8.71 4.25 13.72
CA VAL A 25 -9.41 5.34 14.43
C VAL A 25 -8.55 6.57 14.66
N GLY A 26 -9.22 7.70 14.92
CA GLY A 26 -8.59 8.94 15.39
C GLY A 26 -7.64 9.57 14.38
N GLN A 27 -6.59 10.23 14.90
CA GLN A 27 -5.62 10.94 14.06
C GLN A 27 -4.78 10.00 13.19
N GLU A 28 -4.52 8.77 13.64
CA GLU A 28 -3.77 7.77 12.88
C GLU A 28 -4.47 7.44 11.55
N LEU A 29 -5.78 7.22 11.59
CA LEU A 29 -6.58 6.98 10.39
C LEU A 29 -6.56 8.19 9.44
N GLU A 30 -6.73 9.40 9.98
CA GLU A 30 -6.76 10.61 9.16
C GLU A 30 -5.39 10.91 8.52
N PHE A 31 -4.29 10.67 9.23
CA PHE A 31 -2.94 10.75 8.65
C PHE A 31 -2.73 9.68 7.57
N CYS A 32 -3.21 8.46 7.79
CA CYS A 32 -3.07 7.42 6.78
C CYS A 32 -3.87 7.75 5.51
N LYS A 33 -5.12 8.21 5.64
CA LYS A 33 -5.95 8.66 4.52
C LYS A 33 -5.32 9.79 3.74
N THR A 34 -4.94 10.87 4.42
CA THR A 34 -4.38 12.05 3.76
C THR A 34 -3.03 11.74 3.08
N GLY A 35 -2.19 10.92 3.71
CA GLY A 35 -0.94 10.43 3.10
C GLY A 35 -1.18 9.52 1.89
N ALA A 36 -2.12 8.58 1.99
CA ALA A 36 -2.51 7.68 0.90
C ALA A 36 -3.07 8.47 -0.29
N GLU A 37 -3.96 9.43 -0.06
CA GLU A 37 -4.50 10.30 -1.09
C GLU A 37 -3.42 11.15 -1.77
N ALA A 38 -2.49 11.71 -0.99
CA ALA A 38 -1.38 12.49 -1.53
C ALA A 38 -0.48 11.61 -2.42
N ARG A 39 -0.23 10.36 -2.01
CA ARG A 39 0.51 9.38 -2.80
C ARG A 39 -0.21 9.02 -4.09
N ALA A 40 -1.50 8.72 -4.01
CA ALA A 40 -2.36 8.41 -5.15
C ALA A 40 -2.32 9.55 -6.19
N LYS A 41 -2.54 10.79 -5.74
CA LYS A 41 -2.51 11.99 -6.59
C LYS A 41 -1.14 12.20 -7.25
N LYS A 42 -0.04 11.93 -6.55
CA LYS A 42 1.32 12.13 -7.07
C LYS A 42 1.73 11.08 -8.10
N THR A 43 1.24 9.86 -7.98
CA THR A 43 1.71 8.71 -8.78
C THR A 43 0.72 8.26 -9.85
N GLY A 44 -0.56 8.60 -9.71
CA GLY A 44 -1.61 8.01 -10.53
C GLY A 44 -2.06 6.62 -10.06
N ASN A 45 -1.46 6.09 -8.99
CA ASN A 45 -1.84 4.81 -8.40
C ASN A 45 -3.11 4.93 -7.55
N GLN A 46 -3.83 3.82 -7.41
CA GLN A 46 -4.88 3.69 -6.41
C GLN A 46 -4.28 3.26 -5.07
N VAL A 47 -4.84 3.74 -3.97
CA VAL A 47 -4.41 3.33 -2.63
C VAL A 47 -5.65 2.95 -1.82
N THR A 48 -5.65 1.74 -1.27
CA THR A 48 -6.69 1.20 -0.40
C THR A 48 -6.15 1.10 1.03
N ILE A 49 -7.00 1.40 2.00
CA ILE A 49 -6.64 1.27 3.42
C ILE A 49 -7.21 -0.02 3.97
N VAL A 50 -6.33 -0.85 4.52
CA VAL A 50 -6.69 -2.07 5.22
C VAL A 50 -6.81 -1.76 6.71
N SER A 51 -8.03 -1.87 7.22
CA SER A 51 -8.32 -1.63 8.64
C SER A 51 -7.73 -2.76 9.49
N THR A 52 -7.01 -2.39 10.54
CA THR A 52 -6.37 -3.32 11.48
C THR A 52 -6.88 -3.10 12.90
N PRO A 53 -6.71 -4.07 13.81
CA PRO A 53 -7.06 -3.86 15.23
C PRO A 53 -6.37 -2.62 15.81
N ASN A 54 -7.10 -1.85 16.61
CA ASN A 54 -6.55 -0.64 17.27
C ASN A 54 -5.52 -0.96 18.36
N SER A 55 -5.56 -2.16 18.95
CA SER A 55 -4.56 -2.58 19.92
C SER A 55 -3.26 -2.94 19.19
N ALA A 56 -2.16 -2.28 19.56
CA ALA A 56 -0.84 -2.56 18.98
C ALA A 56 -0.44 -4.04 19.12
N THR A 57 -0.75 -4.67 20.25
CA THR A 57 -0.50 -6.11 20.47
C THR A 57 -1.34 -6.98 19.54
N ALA A 58 -2.63 -6.68 19.38
CA ALA A 58 -3.50 -7.46 18.49
C ALA A 58 -3.12 -7.28 17.02
N ARG A 59 -2.68 -6.08 16.64
CA ARG A 59 -2.18 -5.77 15.30
C ARG A 59 -0.89 -6.51 14.98
N LEU A 60 0.06 -6.59 15.92
CA LEU A 60 1.27 -7.40 15.77
C LEU A 60 0.93 -8.87 15.50
N ALA A 61 0.00 -9.45 16.29
CA ALA A 61 -0.41 -10.84 16.10
C ALA A 61 -1.03 -11.08 14.71
N LEU A 62 -1.85 -10.15 14.21
CA LEU A 62 -2.42 -10.22 12.87
C LEU A 62 -1.33 -10.15 11.79
N TYR A 63 -0.35 -9.25 11.94
CA TYR A 63 0.72 -9.12 10.96
C TYR A 63 1.60 -10.37 10.92
N GLN A 64 1.90 -10.96 12.08
CA GLN A 64 2.63 -12.24 12.13
C GLN A 64 1.88 -13.35 11.40
N GLN A 65 0.54 -13.41 11.51
CA GLN A 65 -0.27 -14.37 10.77
C GLN A 65 -0.21 -14.14 9.26
N TRP A 66 -0.37 -12.90 8.80
CA TRP A 66 -0.29 -12.56 7.38
C TRP A 66 1.08 -12.85 6.77
N LEU A 67 2.15 -12.47 7.48
CA LEU A 67 3.53 -12.70 7.04
C LEU A 67 3.87 -14.20 7.03
N ALA A 68 3.44 -14.96 8.04
CA ALA A 68 3.64 -16.41 8.08
C ALA A 68 2.88 -17.14 6.95
N ALA A 69 1.74 -16.60 6.53
CA ALA A 69 0.95 -17.11 5.41
C ALA A 69 1.45 -16.63 4.04
N GLY A 70 2.39 -15.68 3.98
CA GLY A 70 2.81 -15.04 2.73
C GLY A 70 1.67 -14.31 2.02
N ALA A 71 0.78 -13.67 2.79
CA ALA A 71 -0.37 -12.96 2.25
C ALA A 71 0.06 -11.83 1.31
N ALA A 72 -0.55 -11.77 0.11
CA ALA A 72 -0.28 -10.76 -0.90
C ALA A 72 -1.29 -9.58 -0.85
N ASP A 73 -2.25 -9.61 0.07
CA ASP A 73 -3.34 -8.63 0.13
C ASP A 73 -2.95 -7.31 0.84
N VAL A 74 -1.73 -7.23 1.41
CA VAL A 74 -1.22 -6.03 2.08
C VAL A 74 0.20 -5.75 1.61
N ASP A 75 0.41 -4.56 1.03
CA ASP A 75 1.69 -4.15 0.46
C ASP A 75 2.55 -3.37 1.45
N VAL A 76 1.92 -2.57 2.31
CA VAL A 76 2.62 -1.68 3.26
C VAL A 76 2.05 -1.86 4.65
N PHE A 77 2.92 -2.13 5.61
CA PHE A 77 2.56 -2.30 7.02
C PHE A 77 2.96 -1.09 7.87
N GLN A 78 2.01 -0.54 8.63
CA GLN A 78 2.34 0.40 9.71
C GLN A 78 2.85 -0.35 10.94
N ILE A 79 4.14 -0.18 11.23
CA ILE A 79 4.87 -0.86 12.30
C ILE A 79 4.97 0.04 13.55
N ASP A 80 4.78 -0.54 14.74
CA ASP A 80 5.07 0.14 16.00
C ASP A 80 6.58 0.06 16.31
N VAL A 81 7.12 1.13 16.90
CA VAL A 81 8.55 1.27 17.21
C VAL A 81 9.05 0.24 18.24
N ILE A 82 8.17 -0.33 19.07
CA ILE A 82 8.56 -1.29 20.11
C ILE A 82 8.36 -2.76 19.74
N TRP A 83 7.97 -3.08 18.50
CA TRP A 83 7.81 -4.47 18.10
C TRP A 83 9.19 -5.17 18.04
N PRO A 84 9.27 -6.43 18.52
CA PRO A 84 10.52 -7.17 18.64
C PRO A 84 11.12 -7.61 17.29
#